data_AF-A0AAV4AX00-F1
#
_entry.id   AF-A0AAV4AX00-F1
#
_cell.length_a   1.000
_cell.length_b   1.000
_cell.length_c   1.000
_cell.angle_alpha   90.00
_cell.angle_beta   90.00
_cell.angle_gamma   90.00
#
_symmetry.space_group_name_H-M   'P 1'
#
loop_
_entity.id
_entity.type
_entity.pdbx_description
1 polymer ?
#
loop_
_entity_poly.entity_id
_entity_poly.type
_entity_poly.pdbx_seq_one_letter_code
_entity_poly.pdbx_strand_id
1 'polypeptide(L)'
;MNLAKQLVQVTKMSRAAVRTSTTCRSYMTAIANLRSWRMAHMQLNTSFLQPCTSSQLFKCHQMSTAEQGSKFEVINVQDEDDFKKRVLESNRPVVVDFHATWCGPCRLLGPRLEKLVAEEEGKVIMAKVDIDDNSDLAMEYGVRSVPTVLGMKDGKVQGQFVGLIDDDQIQTFVDKLIVD
;
A
#
# COMPACT_ATOMS: atom_id res chain seq x y z
N MET A 1 -22.11 13.76 48.79
CA MET A 1 -23.42 13.84 48.10
C MET A 1 -23.16 14.10 46.62
N ASN A 2 -23.58 13.14 45.78
CA ASN A 2 -23.83 13.19 44.33
C ASN A 2 -22.68 13.63 43.40
N LEU A 3 -22.05 12.79 42.56
CA LEU A 3 -22.55 11.72 41.67
C LEU A 3 -23.75 12.12 40.79
N ALA A 4 -23.50 12.06 39.47
CA ALA A 4 -24.41 11.96 38.33
C ALA A 4 -25.01 13.26 37.75
N LYS A 5 -24.63 13.58 36.49
CA LYS A 5 -25.48 13.39 35.28
C LYS A 5 -24.91 14.16 34.08
N GLN A 6 -24.32 13.44 33.12
CA GLN A 6 -24.00 13.93 31.79
C GLN A 6 -24.71 13.03 30.76
N LEU A 7 -25.68 13.62 30.06
CA LEU A 7 -26.53 13.14 28.95
C LEU A 7 -27.05 14.47 28.34
N VAL A 8 -27.10 14.76 27.04
CA VAL A 8 -27.75 13.98 25.96
C VAL A 8 -27.58 14.69 24.59
N GLN A 9 -27.48 13.88 23.53
CA GLN A 9 -27.99 14.03 22.14
C GLN A 9 -27.31 14.97 21.12
N VAL A 10 -26.74 14.33 20.08
CA VAL A 10 -26.51 14.89 18.74
C VAL A 10 -27.38 14.10 17.74
N THR A 11 -28.45 14.70 17.23
CA THR A 11 -29.05 14.32 15.94
C THR A 11 -29.69 15.54 15.26
N LYS A 12 -29.43 15.65 13.95
CA LYS A 12 -30.38 16.05 12.88
C LYS A 12 -30.34 17.48 12.29
N MET A 13 -29.82 17.52 11.05
CA MET A 13 -30.35 18.15 9.80
C MET A 13 -30.17 19.65 9.49
N SER A 14 -29.61 19.92 8.30
CA SER A 14 -30.19 20.65 7.14
C SER A 14 -29.22 20.48 5.94
N ARG A 15 -29.50 19.89 4.76
CA ARG A 15 -30.47 20.06 3.63
C ARG A 15 -30.33 21.32 2.76
N ALA A 16 -29.88 21.12 1.50
CA ALA A 16 -30.36 21.69 0.21
C ALA A 16 -29.33 21.30 -0.90
N ALA A 17 -29.60 20.97 -2.18
CA ALA A 17 -30.77 20.84 -3.04
C ALA A 17 -30.38 19.94 -4.28
N VAL A 18 -31.17 18.92 -4.62
CA VAL A 18 -32.00 18.76 -5.85
C VAL A 18 -31.33 19.02 -7.21
N ARG A 19 -31.20 17.95 -8.03
CA ARG A 19 -31.60 17.94 -9.46
C ARG A 19 -31.95 16.52 -9.91
N THR A 20 -33.12 16.40 -10.51
CA THR A 20 -33.77 15.20 -11.06
C THR A 20 -33.60 15.10 -12.57
N SER A 21 -33.42 13.91 -13.12
CA SER A 21 -33.85 13.56 -14.50
C SER A 21 -33.95 12.03 -14.63
N THR A 22 -35.17 11.46 -14.66
CA THR A 22 -35.82 10.87 -15.85
C THR A 22 -34.88 9.97 -16.66
N THR A 23 -35.06 8.64 -16.77
CA THR A 23 -36.23 8.01 -17.40
C THR A 23 -36.14 6.49 -17.23
N CYS A 24 -37.24 5.87 -16.81
CA CYS A 24 -37.50 4.44 -16.93
C CYS A 24 -38.04 4.15 -18.35
N ARG A 25 -37.45 3.21 -19.10
CA ARG A 25 -38.12 2.59 -20.25
C ARG A 25 -37.60 1.17 -20.52
N SER A 26 -38.49 0.23 -20.19
CA SER A 26 -38.76 -1.04 -20.88
C SER A 26 -37.77 -2.20 -20.75
N TYR A 27 -38.21 -3.24 -20.01
CA TYR A 27 -38.52 -4.54 -20.63
C TYR A 27 -39.59 -5.26 -19.76
N MET A 28 -40.87 -5.11 -20.13
CA MET A 28 -41.91 -6.14 -19.90
C MET A 28 -41.59 -7.29 -20.89
N THR A 29 -41.93 -8.57 -20.77
CA THR A 29 -43.04 -9.32 -20.17
C THR A 29 -42.71 -10.80 -20.38
N ALA A 30 -43.05 -11.72 -19.47
CA ALA A 30 -43.61 -13.02 -19.83
C ALA A 30 -44.07 -13.77 -18.58
N ILE A 31 -45.30 -14.27 -18.65
CA ILE A 31 -46.16 -14.76 -17.56
C ILE A 31 -46.28 -16.28 -17.71
N ALA A 32 -46.63 -16.94 -16.59
CA ALA A 32 -47.62 -18.02 -16.51
C ALA A 32 -47.13 -19.47 -16.33
N ASN A 33 -47.60 -20.02 -15.21
CA ASN A 33 -48.50 -21.17 -15.08
C ASN A 33 -47.98 -22.45 -14.41
N LEU A 34 -48.55 -22.68 -13.23
CA LEU A 34 -48.66 -23.97 -12.56
C LEU A 34 -49.52 -24.93 -13.41
N ARG A 35 -49.11 -26.21 -13.49
CA ARG A 35 -49.87 -27.36 -12.96
C ARG A 35 -49.54 -28.66 -13.71
N SER A 36 -49.37 -29.69 -12.88
CA SER A 36 -49.70 -31.10 -13.13
C SER A 36 -48.68 -31.91 -13.92
N TRP A 37 -48.35 -33.09 -13.37
CA TRP A 37 -48.22 -34.43 -13.97
C TRP A 37 -47.39 -35.26 -12.97
N ARG A 38 -48.05 -35.86 -11.98
CA ARG A 38 -48.51 -37.26 -11.91
C ARG A 38 -47.38 -38.27 -11.66
N MET A 39 -47.57 -38.98 -10.55
CA MET A 39 -46.83 -40.13 -10.02
C MET A 39 -46.63 -41.24 -11.06
N ALA A 40 -45.44 -41.84 -11.10
CA ALA A 40 -45.26 -43.31 -11.17
C ALA A 40 -43.76 -43.73 -11.17
N HIS A 41 -43.42 -44.50 -10.13
CA HIS A 41 -42.57 -45.71 -10.11
C HIS A 41 -41.22 -45.75 -10.85
N MET A 42 -40.17 -45.79 -10.03
CA MET A 42 -39.33 -46.98 -9.81
C MET A 42 -38.83 -47.72 -11.05
N GLN A 43 -37.58 -47.45 -11.44
CA GLN A 43 -36.56 -48.49 -11.43
C GLN A 43 -35.15 -47.91 -11.45
N LEU A 44 -34.35 -48.53 -10.59
CA LEU A 44 -32.97 -48.24 -10.27
C LEU A 44 -32.10 -48.36 -11.51
N ASN A 45 -31.31 -47.32 -11.80
CA ASN A 45 -30.01 -47.58 -12.41
C ASN A 45 -28.92 -47.01 -11.50
N THR A 46 -28.25 -47.96 -10.90
CA THR A 46 -27.09 -47.86 -10.03
C THR A 46 -25.91 -47.25 -10.78
N SER A 47 -25.06 -46.57 -10.02
CA SER A 47 -23.75 -46.04 -10.43
C SER A 47 -23.82 -44.64 -11.05
N PHE A 48 -23.82 -43.62 -10.21
CA PHE A 48 -22.88 -42.49 -10.25
C PHE A 48 -23.18 -41.59 -9.04
N LEU A 49 -22.93 -42.14 -7.85
CA LEU A 49 -22.75 -41.35 -6.63
C LEU A 49 -21.27 -40.95 -6.60
N GLN A 50 -20.96 -39.75 -7.09
CA GLN A 50 -19.76 -39.06 -6.62
C GLN A 50 -20.13 -38.30 -5.34
N PRO A 51 -19.50 -38.60 -4.20
CA PRO A 51 -19.69 -37.82 -2.98
C PRO A 51 -19.13 -36.41 -3.18
N CYS A 52 -19.96 -35.39 -2.92
CA CYS A 52 -19.49 -34.05 -2.58
C CYS A 52 -18.64 -34.16 -1.30
N THR A 53 -17.32 -34.19 -1.46
CA THR A 53 -16.41 -34.06 -0.33
C THR A 53 -16.48 -32.63 0.19
N SER A 54 -17.07 -32.51 1.38
CA SER A 54 -16.87 -31.43 2.33
C SER A 54 -15.48 -30.79 2.21
N SER A 55 -15.45 -29.54 1.71
CA SER A 55 -14.36 -28.57 1.88
C SER A 55 -14.66 -27.23 1.19
N GLN A 56 -15.69 -27.13 0.35
CA GLN A 56 -16.16 -25.85 -0.20
C GLN A 56 -17.12 -25.14 0.75
N LEU A 57 -16.57 -24.56 1.81
CA LEU A 57 -17.22 -23.55 2.63
C LEU A 57 -16.14 -22.67 3.26
N PHE A 58 -15.53 -21.81 2.43
CA PHE A 58 -15.03 -20.46 2.76
C PHE A 58 -14.46 -19.83 1.47
N LYS A 59 -15.33 -19.59 0.49
CA LYS A 59 -15.13 -18.54 -0.53
C LYS A 59 -16.05 -17.40 -0.18
N CYS A 60 -15.63 -16.60 0.80
CA CYS A 60 -16.17 -15.26 1.05
C CYS A 60 -14.99 -14.33 1.33
N HIS A 61 -14.95 -13.25 0.56
CA HIS A 61 -14.04 -12.10 0.66
C HIS A 61 -12.60 -12.30 0.21
N GLN A 62 -12.52 -12.51 -1.09
CA GLN A 62 -11.60 -11.76 -1.94
C GLN A 62 -11.84 -10.25 -1.75
N MET A 63 -10.97 -9.60 -0.99
CA MET A 63 -10.72 -8.16 -1.03
C MET A 63 -9.39 -8.07 -1.78
N SER A 64 -9.27 -7.70 -3.07
CA SER A 64 -9.93 -6.66 -3.84
C SER A 64 -10.02 -5.33 -3.09
N THR A 65 -8.87 -4.83 -2.65
CA THR A 65 -8.62 -3.39 -2.69
C THR A 65 -7.69 -3.12 -3.85
N ALA A 66 -7.99 -2.06 -4.58
CA ALA A 66 -7.38 -1.69 -5.84
C ALA A 66 -5.86 -1.51 -5.70
N GLU A 67 -5.09 -2.40 -6.33
CA GLU A 67 -3.70 -2.18 -6.70
C GLU A 67 -3.69 -1.22 -7.90
N GLN A 68 -3.90 0.07 -7.63
CA GLN A 68 -3.56 1.14 -8.54
C GLN A 68 -2.30 1.78 -7.98
N GLY A 69 -1.17 1.14 -8.26
CA GLY A 69 0.15 1.61 -7.88
C GLY A 69 0.35 3.03 -8.39
N SER A 70 0.47 3.98 -7.47
CA SER A 70 1.23 5.18 -7.74
C SER A 70 2.61 4.72 -8.20
N LYS A 71 3.10 5.23 -9.33
CA LYS A 71 4.41 4.85 -9.85
C LYS A 71 5.48 5.52 -8.98
N PHE A 72 5.72 4.99 -7.79
CA PHE A 72 6.85 5.39 -6.97
C PHE A 72 8.09 4.65 -7.48
N GLU A 73 9.21 5.37 -7.53
CA GLU A 73 10.45 4.86 -8.11
C GLU A 73 11.39 4.42 -7.00
N VAL A 74 11.61 3.10 -6.90
CA VAL A 74 12.62 2.51 -6.04
C VAL A 74 13.78 2.03 -6.91
N ILE A 75 14.97 2.46 -6.55
CA ILE A 75 16.20 2.16 -7.26
C ILE A 75 17.14 1.35 -6.38
N ASN A 76 17.61 0.20 -6.86
CA ASN A 76 18.71 -0.52 -6.23
C ASN A 76 20.00 -0.07 -6.92
N VAL A 77 20.92 0.52 -6.14
CA VAL A 77 22.21 1.00 -6.62
C VAL A 77 23.15 -0.18 -6.78
N GLN A 78 23.78 -0.30 -7.96
CA GLN A 78 24.69 -1.43 -8.25
C GLN A 78 26.16 -1.11 -7.96
N ASP A 79 26.58 0.13 -8.24
CA ASP A 79 27.95 0.60 -8.09
C ASP A 79 27.99 2.14 -7.97
N GLU A 80 29.19 2.69 -7.82
CA GLU A 80 29.42 4.13 -7.66
C GLU A 80 28.99 4.96 -8.89
N ASP A 81 29.15 4.41 -10.10
CA ASP A 81 28.76 5.12 -11.33
C ASP A 81 27.23 5.16 -11.49
N ASP A 82 26.54 4.09 -11.10
CA ASP A 82 25.08 4.04 -11.01
C ASP A 82 24.57 5.02 -9.95
N PHE A 83 25.24 5.10 -8.79
CA PHE A 83 24.93 6.07 -7.75
C PHE A 83 25.06 7.51 -8.25
N LYS A 84 26.17 7.85 -8.92
CA LYS A 84 26.39 9.19 -9.49
C LYS A 84 25.25 9.59 -10.44
N LYS A 85 24.93 8.71 -11.40
CA LYS A 85 23.92 9.00 -12.43
C LYS A 85 22.50 9.11 -11.86
N ARG A 86 22.15 8.28 -10.88
CA ARG A 86 20.76 8.14 -10.43
C ARG A 86 20.45 8.88 -9.13
N VAL A 87 21.47 9.18 -8.33
CA VAL A 87 21.33 9.90 -7.06
C VAL A 87 21.89 11.31 -7.18
N LEU A 88 23.15 11.47 -7.61
CA LEU A 88 23.79 12.79 -7.62
C LEU A 88 23.31 13.70 -8.75
N GLU A 89 23.10 13.12 -9.93
CA GLU A 89 22.60 13.82 -11.12
C GLU A 89 21.05 13.84 -11.18
N SER A 90 20.37 13.33 -10.15
CA SER A 90 18.91 13.34 -10.09
C SER A 90 18.35 14.76 -10.05
N ASN A 91 17.32 15.01 -10.86
CA ASN A 91 16.55 16.25 -10.85
C ASN A 91 15.49 16.29 -9.74
N ARG A 92 15.28 15.18 -9.03
CA ARG A 92 14.36 15.05 -7.90
C ARG A 92 15.14 14.76 -6.63
N PRO A 93 14.66 15.18 -5.45
CA PRO A 93 15.23 14.72 -4.20
C PRO A 93 15.20 13.19 -4.10
N VAL A 94 16.26 12.63 -3.51
CA VAL A 94 16.45 11.18 -3.38
C VAL A 94 16.67 10.83 -1.92
N VAL A 95 15.87 9.91 -1.40
CA VAL A 95 16.11 9.28 -0.10
C VAL A 95 16.97 8.04 -0.34
N VAL A 96 18.15 7.98 0.28
CA VAL A 96 19.12 6.89 0.13
C VAL A 96 19.13 6.06 1.41
N ASP A 97 18.68 4.81 1.35
CA ASP A 97 18.72 3.83 2.43
C ASP A 97 19.95 2.93 2.29
N PHE A 98 20.93 3.14 3.16
CA PHE A 98 22.06 2.24 3.31
C PHE A 98 21.67 1.10 4.26
N HIS A 99 21.59 -0.10 3.69
CA HIS A 99 21.11 -1.30 4.37
C HIS A 99 22.07 -2.48 4.17
N ALA A 100 21.76 -3.60 4.82
CA ALA A 100 22.39 -4.88 4.57
C ALA A 100 21.37 -6.03 4.73
N THR A 101 21.59 -7.15 4.05
CA THR A 101 20.66 -8.31 4.07
C THR A 101 20.55 -8.98 5.45
N TRP A 102 21.61 -8.90 6.25
CA TRP A 102 21.71 -9.43 7.61
C TRP A 102 21.16 -8.47 8.67
N CYS A 103 20.80 -7.24 8.30
CA CYS A 103 20.30 -6.22 9.22
C CYS A 103 18.81 -6.44 9.54
N GLY A 104 18.52 -6.88 10.78
CA GLY A 104 17.15 -7.06 11.27
C GLY A 104 16.32 -5.76 11.25
N PRO A 105 16.78 -4.64 11.86
CA PRO A 105 16.05 -3.38 11.86
C PRO A 105 15.75 -2.81 10.46
N CYS A 106 16.65 -3.03 9.50
CA CYS A 106 16.48 -2.58 8.11
C CYS A 106 15.22 -3.18 7.46
N ARG A 107 14.85 -4.42 7.81
CA ARG A 107 13.62 -5.07 7.31
C ARG A 107 12.34 -4.40 7.78
N LEU A 108 12.39 -3.65 8.89
CA LEU A 108 11.26 -2.86 9.38
C LEU A 108 11.26 -1.45 8.78
N LEU A 109 12.43 -0.83 8.64
CA LEU A 109 12.55 0.54 8.14
C LEU A 109 12.27 0.64 6.64
N GLY A 110 12.81 -0.28 5.84
CA GLY A 110 12.70 -0.25 4.37
C GLY A 110 11.26 -0.12 3.86
N PRO A 111 10.31 -0.99 4.27
CA PRO A 111 8.91 -0.89 3.85
C PRO A 111 8.21 0.40 4.32
N ARG A 112 8.63 0.99 5.43
CA ARG A 112 8.07 2.26 5.93
C ARG A 112 8.55 3.43 5.07
N LEU A 113 9.84 3.45 4.73
CA LEU A 113 10.40 4.43 3.78
C LEU A 113 9.73 4.32 2.42
N GLU A 114 9.62 3.10 1.88
CA GLU A 114 8.97 2.85 0.59
C GLU A 114 7.51 3.34 0.60
N LYS A 115 6.76 3.08 1.67
CA LYS A 115 5.38 3.58 1.83
C LYS A 115 5.31 5.12 1.80
N LEU A 116 6.10 5.79 2.64
CA LEU A 116 6.02 7.25 2.79
C LEU A 116 6.55 7.97 1.54
N VAL A 117 7.60 7.46 0.90
CA VAL A 117 8.06 7.99 -0.40
C VAL A 117 7.00 7.76 -1.50
N ALA A 118 6.25 6.66 -1.46
CA ALA A 118 5.18 6.40 -2.42
C ALA A 118 3.99 7.36 -2.27
N GLU A 119 3.73 7.85 -1.05
CA GLU A 119 2.72 8.87 -0.77
C GLU A 119 3.08 10.24 -1.37
N GLU A 120 4.36 10.49 -1.66
CA GLU A 120 4.81 11.72 -2.33
C GLU A 120 4.58 11.73 -3.85
N GLU A 121 3.88 10.73 -4.39
CA GLU A 121 3.41 10.68 -5.79
C GLU A 121 4.52 10.93 -6.83
N GLY A 122 5.74 10.45 -6.53
CA GLY A 122 6.90 10.54 -7.43
C GLY A 122 7.65 11.87 -7.36
N LYS A 123 7.38 12.75 -6.39
CA LYS A 123 8.23 13.92 -6.12
C LYS A 123 9.60 13.55 -5.58
N VAL A 124 9.69 12.42 -4.88
CA VAL A 124 10.91 11.88 -4.26
C VAL A 124 11.21 10.50 -4.83
N ILE A 125 12.50 10.21 -5.01
CA ILE A 125 13.00 8.89 -5.42
C ILE A 125 13.52 8.15 -4.19
N MET A 126 13.31 6.84 -4.11
CA MET A 126 13.92 5.99 -3.09
C MET A 126 15.09 5.23 -3.70
N ALA A 127 16.28 5.36 -3.13
CA ALA A 127 17.47 4.60 -3.48
C ALA A 127 17.88 3.66 -2.35
N LYS A 128 18.24 2.44 -2.70
CA LYS A 128 18.69 1.40 -1.77
C LYS A 128 20.12 1.03 -2.11
N VAL A 129 21.00 1.11 -1.13
CA VAL A 129 22.42 0.81 -1.25
C VAL A 129 22.73 -0.32 -0.28
N ASP A 130 23.13 -1.48 -0.81
CA ASP A 130 23.67 -2.54 0.03
C ASP A 130 25.13 -2.22 0.36
N ILE A 131 25.44 -2.10 1.66
CA ILE A 131 26.77 -1.75 2.14
C ILE A 131 27.79 -2.89 1.96
N ASP A 132 27.34 -4.14 1.83
CA ASP A 132 28.23 -5.27 1.61
C ASP A 132 28.78 -5.23 0.17
N ASP A 133 27.95 -4.80 -0.78
CA ASP A 133 28.30 -4.66 -2.20
C ASP A 133 28.98 -3.32 -2.50
N ASN A 134 28.64 -2.26 -1.75
CA ASN A 134 29.06 -0.87 -2.01
C ASN A 134 29.82 -0.26 -0.82
N SER A 135 30.78 -0.98 -0.26
CA SER A 135 31.49 -0.58 0.97
C SER A 135 32.24 0.76 0.87
N ASP A 136 32.94 1.02 -0.23
CA ASP A 136 33.67 2.29 -0.44
C ASP A 136 32.71 3.49 -0.50
N LEU A 137 31.58 3.34 -1.20
CA LEU A 137 30.53 4.35 -1.26
C LEU A 137 29.93 4.61 0.13
N ALA A 138 29.64 3.56 0.89
CA ALA A 138 29.16 3.69 2.27
C ALA A 138 30.17 4.47 3.14
N MET A 139 31.46 4.20 3.01
CA MET A 139 32.53 4.91 3.72
C MET A 139 32.63 6.38 3.31
N GLU A 140 32.53 6.70 2.02
CA GLU A 140 32.58 8.06 1.48
C GLU A 140 31.50 8.95 2.13
N TYR A 141 30.29 8.43 2.29
CA TYR A 141 29.17 9.12 2.92
C TYR A 141 29.12 8.95 4.45
N GLY A 142 30.18 8.41 5.06
CA GLY A 142 30.31 8.32 6.51
C GLY A 142 29.37 7.33 7.18
N VAL A 143 28.87 6.33 6.44
CA VAL A 143 27.99 5.27 6.97
C VAL A 143 28.80 4.30 7.82
N ARG A 144 28.64 4.39 9.14
CA ARG A 144 29.35 3.53 10.11
C ARG A 144 28.51 2.41 10.68
N SER A 145 27.19 2.47 10.49
CA SER A 145 26.23 1.50 11.00
C SER A 145 24.97 1.52 10.13
N VAL A 146 24.32 0.37 9.97
CA VAL A 146 23.04 0.26 9.26
C VAL A 146 21.88 0.04 10.25
N PRO A 147 20.68 0.53 9.94
CA PRO A 147 20.35 1.37 8.78
C PRO A 147 20.87 2.81 8.96
N THR A 148 21.32 3.42 7.87
CA THR A 148 21.57 4.87 7.77
C THR A 148 20.84 5.39 6.56
N VAL A 149 20.12 6.50 6.70
CA VAL A 149 19.36 7.12 5.62
C VAL A 149 19.86 8.53 5.38
N LEU A 150 20.11 8.85 4.11
CA LEU A 150 20.49 10.19 3.66
C LEU A 150 19.40 10.78 2.77
N GLY A 151 19.23 12.09 2.84
CA GLY A 151 18.39 12.86 1.94
C GLY A 151 19.30 13.65 1.01
N MET A 152 19.21 13.39 -0.29
CA MET A 152 20.05 13.98 -1.33
C MET A 152 19.21 14.89 -2.21
N LYS A 153 19.72 16.09 -2.52
CA LYS A 153 19.11 17.02 -3.48
C LYS A 153 20.21 17.87 -4.10
N ASP A 154 20.17 18.05 -5.43
CA ASP A 154 21.17 18.79 -6.21
C ASP A 154 22.61 18.31 -5.95
N GLY A 155 22.80 16.99 -5.87
CA GLY A 155 24.09 16.35 -5.61
C GLY A 155 24.65 16.58 -4.20
N LYS A 156 23.85 17.09 -3.26
CA LYS A 156 24.27 17.39 -1.89
C LYS A 156 23.42 16.68 -0.85
N VAL A 157 24.03 16.35 0.28
CA VAL A 157 23.34 15.84 1.47
C VAL A 157 22.58 17.00 2.13
N GLN A 158 21.27 16.87 2.21
CA GLN A 158 20.36 17.81 2.89
C GLN A 158 20.07 17.39 4.33
N GLY A 159 20.18 16.09 4.63
CA GLY A 159 19.95 15.57 5.97
C GLY A 159 20.31 14.09 6.08
N GLN A 160 20.41 13.62 7.32
CA GLN A 160 20.68 12.21 7.62
C GLN A 160 20.06 11.79 8.95
N PHE A 161 19.75 10.49 9.08
CA PHE A 161 19.50 9.85 10.36
C PHE A 161 20.04 8.42 10.37
N VAL A 162 20.22 7.89 11.59
CA VAL A 162 20.77 6.54 11.82
C VAL A 162 19.81 5.76 12.70
N GLY A 163 19.59 4.49 12.35
CA GLY A 163 18.74 3.57 13.10
C GLY A 163 17.28 3.59 12.69
N LEU A 164 16.47 2.89 13.47
CA LEU A 164 15.02 2.81 13.28
C LEU A 164 14.36 3.98 14.02
N ILE A 165 13.60 4.78 13.28
CA ILE A 165 12.80 5.91 13.78
C ILE A 165 11.31 5.65 13.49
N ASP A 166 10.43 6.44 14.10
CA ASP A 166 8.98 6.33 13.87
C ASP A 166 8.53 7.00 12.56
N ASP A 167 7.30 6.70 12.15
CA ASP A 167 6.76 7.13 10.86
C ASP A 167 6.60 8.66 10.77
N ASP A 168 6.31 9.34 11.88
CA ASP A 168 6.17 10.81 11.91
C ASP A 168 7.54 11.48 11.68
N GLN A 169 8.61 10.93 12.26
CA GLN A 169 9.97 11.38 12.02
C GLN A 169 10.41 11.12 10.57
N ILE A 170 10.04 9.99 9.98
CA ILE A 170 10.32 9.68 8.57
C ILE A 170 9.58 10.67 7.66
N GLN A 171 8.29 10.91 7.88
CA GLN A 171 7.51 11.85 7.08
C GLN A 171 8.12 13.26 7.16
N THR A 172 8.44 13.72 8.37
CA THR A 172 9.10 15.02 8.56
C THR A 172 10.43 15.11 7.82
N PHE A 173 11.18 14.01 7.74
CA PHE A 173 12.43 13.95 6.99
C PHE A 173 12.20 14.06 5.48
N VAL A 174 11.22 13.35 4.94
CA VAL A 174 10.85 13.38 3.52
C VAL A 174 10.32 14.77 3.12
N ASP A 175 9.43 15.35 3.92
CA ASP A 175 8.82 16.66 3.66
C ASP A 175 9.88 17.77 3.49
N LYS A 176 10.91 17.75 4.33
CA LYS A 176 12.01 18.72 4.27
C LYS A 176 12.72 18.72 2.92
N LEU A 177 12.83 17.57 2.26
CA LEU A 177 13.50 17.47 0.96
C LEU A 177 12.72 18.15 -0.16
N ILE A 178 11.39 18.30 0.00
CA ILE A 178 10.49 18.83 -1.02
C ILE A 178 10.34 20.35 -0.90
N VAL A 179 10.39 20.89 0.32
CA VAL A 179 9.97 22.27 0.62
C VAL A 179 11.07 23.32 0.42
N ASP A 180 12.33 22.93 0.28
CA ASP A 180 13.48 23.85 0.13
C ASP A 180 13.71 24.40 -1.30
#